data_AF-A0A3A9H755-F1
#
_entry.id   AF-A0A3A9H755-F1
#
_cell.length_a   1.000
_cell.length_b   1.000
_cell.length_c   1.000
_cell.angle_alpha   90.00
_cell.angle_beta   90.00
_cell.angle_gamma   90.00
#
_symmetry.space_group_name_H-M   'P 1'
#
loop_
_entity.id
_entity.type
_entity.pdbx_description
1 polymer ?
#
loop_
_entity_poly.entity_id
_entity_poly.type
_entity_poly.pdbx_seq_one_letter_code
_entity_poly.pdbx_strand_id
1 'polypeptide(L)'
;MNDSELWKDIFPQIKEDDWETVEQYLNKEQDNFVVKLRQDYPLLSEEDIHIIVLLRLEVSHEKIARQFHILLASFRTRRYRIKKKMRIEDEYHLTKFIRRLYV
;
A
#
# COMPACT_ATOMS: atom_id res chain seq x y z
N MET A 1 -23.03 0.11 7.34
CA MET A 1 -22.19 0.52 6.18
C MET A 1 -20.76 0.39 6.69
N ASN A 2 -19.93 -0.46 6.07
CA ASN A 2 -18.57 -0.68 6.55
C ASN A 2 -17.68 0.42 5.94
N ASP A 3 -17.30 1.42 6.73
CA ASP A 3 -16.51 2.56 6.26
C ASP A 3 -15.17 2.15 5.61
N SER A 4 -14.70 0.91 5.88
CA SER A 4 -13.47 0.35 5.32
C SER A 4 -13.49 0.14 3.79
N GLU A 5 -14.64 0.29 3.12
CA GLU A 5 -14.76 0.11 1.67
C GLU A 5 -15.09 1.38 0.88
N LEU A 6 -15.26 2.54 1.54
CA LEU A 6 -15.66 3.80 0.90
C LEU A 6 -14.73 4.20 -0.25
N TRP A 7 -13.44 3.90 -0.14
CA TRP A 7 -12.46 4.21 -1.18
C TRP A 7 -12.76 3.49 -2.51
N LYS A 8 -13.49 2.35 -2.49
CA LYS A 8 -13.85 1.63 -3.72
C LYS A 8 -14.89 2.38 -4.55
N ASP A 9 -15.75 3.16 -3.90
CA ASP A 9 -16.74 4.01 -4.58
C ASP A 9 -16.06 5.28 -5.12
N ILE A 10 -15.01 5.76 -4.45
CA ILE A 10 -14.21 6.91 -4.87
C ILE A 10 -13.29 6.53 -6.04
N PHE A 11 -12.69 5.34 -6.01
CA PHE A 11 -11.72 4.86 -6.99
C PHE A 11 -12.11 3.47 -7.52
N PRO A 12 -13.12 3.36 -8.40
CA PRO A 12 -13.54 2.08 -8.97
C PRO A 12 -12.42 1.42 -9.81
N GLN A 13 -11.52 2.25 -10.37
CA GLN A 13 -10.31 1.85 -11.07
C GLN A 13 -9.24 2.92 -10.82
N ILE A 14 -8.02 2.52 -10.47
CA ILE A 14 -6.91 3.45 -10.25
C ILE A 14 -6.07 3.50 -11.52
N LYS A 15 -5.95 4.67 -12.14
CA LYS A 15 -5.01 4.95 -13.22
C LYS A 15 -3.73 5.57 -12.64
N GLU A 16 -2.68 5.66 -13.47
CA GLU A 16 -1.40 6.25 -13.03
C GLU A 16 -1.56 7.69 -12.52
N ASP A 17 -2.44 8.49 -13.14
CA ASP A 17 -2.71 9.87 -12.71
C ASP A 17 -3.58 9.96 -11.44
N ASP A 18 -4.22 8.85 -11.02
CA ASP A 18 -5.12 8.85 -9.86
C ASP A 18 -4.35 8.69 -8.53
N TRP A 19 -3.08 8.27 -8.56
CA TRP A 19 -2.29 7.98 -7.36
C TRP A 19 -2.16 9.18 -6.44
N GLU A 20 -1.99 10.39 -6.98
CA GLU A 20 -1.96 11.60 -6.17
C GLU A 20 -3.25 11.77 -5.35
N THR A 21 -4.41 11.51 -5.96
CA THR A 21 -5.71 11.61 -5.29
C THR A 21 -5.88 10.52 -4.22
N VAL A 22 -5.46 9.30 -4.51
CA VAL A 22 -5.49 8.18 -3.55
C VAL A 22 -4.59 8.47 -2.34
N GLU A 23 -3.40 9.00 -2.59
CA GLU A 23 -2.47 9.37 -1.53
C GLU A 23 -2.97 10.55 -0.69
N GLN A 24 -3.53 11.59 -1.33
CA GLN A 24 -4.14 12.72 -0.63
C GLN A 24 -5.30 12.27 0.25
N TYR A 25 -6.16 11.39 -0.25
CA TYR A 25 -7.21 10.76 0.53
C TYR A 25 -6.63 10.02 1.75
N LEU A 26 -5.65 9.14 1.54
CA LEU A 26 -5.06 8.39 2.65
C LEU A 26 -4.34 9.29 3.66
N ASN A 27 -3.62 10.31 3.20
CA ASN A 27 -2.96 11.28 4.07
C ASN A 27 -3.96 12.07 4.92
N LYS A 28 -5.10 12.45 4.34
CA LYS A 28 -6.17 13.16 5.04
C LYS A 28 -6.84 12.28 6.10
N GLU A 29 -7.12 11.02 5.76
CA GLU A 29 -7.83 10.10 6.65
C GLU A 29 -6.91 9.45 7.70
N GLN A 30 -5.59 9.39 7.46
CA GLN A 30 -4.64 8.65 8.30
C GLN A 30 -3.38 9.47 8.64
N ASP A 31 -3.56 10.71 9.09
CA ASP A 31 -2.51 11.59 9.65
C ASP A 31 -1.20 11.56 8.86
N ASN A 32 -1.29 11.94 7.57
CA ASN A 32 -0.16 12.03 6.65
C ASN A 32 0.64 10.73 6.50
N PHE A 33 -0.04 9.56 6.54
CA PHE A 33 0.56 8.24 6.43
C PHE A 33 1.61 8.11 5.31
N VAL A 34 1.29 8.55 4.09
CA VAL A 34 2.17 8.40 2.93
C VAL A 34 3.39 9.31 3.05
N VAL A 35 3.23 10.52 3.59
CA VAL A 35 4.34 11.44 3.85
C VAL A 35 5.31 10.83 4.86
N LYS A 36 4.80 10.31 5.98
CA LYS A 36 5.62 9.63 7.00
C LYS A 36 6.31 8.38 6.44
N LEU A 37 5.59 7.60 5.63
CA LEU A 37 6.14 6.41 4.97
C LEU A 37 7.35 6.75 4.08
N ARG A 38 7.25 7.81 3.27
CA ARG A 38 8.37 8.29 2.43
C ARG A 38 9.57 8.75 3.25
N GLN A 39 9.31 9.43 4.37
CA GLN A 39 10.36 9.96 5.26
C GLN A 39 11.10 8.84 5.99
N ASP A 40 10.38 7.88 6.58
CA ASP A 40 10.98 6.82 7.40
C ASP A 40 11.60 5.70 6.56
N TYR A 41 11.11 5.49 5.34
CA TYR A 41 11.55 4.42 4.46
C TYR A 41 11.98 4.93 3.07
N PRO A 42 13.04 5.75 2.99
CA PRO A 42 13.48 6.41 1.75
C PRO A 42 14.02 5.45 0.68
N LEU A 43 14.19 4.16 0.99
CA LEU A 43 14.61 3.12 0.05
C LEU A 43 13.44 2.51 -0.75
N LEU A 44 12.20 2.82 -0.37
CA LEU A 44 11.01 2.43 -1.12
C LEU A 44 10.92 3.24 -2.42
N SER A 45 10.62 2.55 -3.52
CA SER A 45 10.23 3.26 -4.74
C SER A 45 8.77 3.70 -4.65
N GLU A 46 8.36 4.64 -5.51
CA GLU A 46 6.94 5.04 -5.61
C GLU A 46 6.01 3.84 -5.83
N GLU A 47 6.40 2.88 -6.68
CA GLU A 47 5.60 1.66 -6.86
C GLU A 47 5.51 0.79 -5.59
N ASP A 48 6.52 0.81 -4.71
CA ASP A 48 6.45 0.09 -3.43
C ASP A 48 5.51 0.83 -2.47
N ILE A 49 5.55 2.17 -2.46
CA ILE A 49 4.64 3.03 -1.69
C ILE A 49 3.20 2.79 -2.13
N HIS A 50 2.92 2.81 -3.42
CA HIS A 50 1.60 2.52 -3.97
C HIS A 50 1.08 1.13 -3.57
N ILE A 51 1.94 0.09 -3.58
CA ILE A 51 1.58 -1.23 -3.06
C ILE A 51 1.21 -1.16 -1.57
N ILE A 52 1.99 -0.45 -0.76
CA ILE A 52 1.74 -0.29 0.68
C ILE A 52 0.43 0.47 0.92
N VAL A 53 0.16 1.52 0.16
CA VAL A 53 -1.09 2.29 0.17
C VAL A 53 -2.27 1.35 -0.08
N LEU A 54 -2.21 0.52 -1.13
CA LEU A 54 -3.27 -0.45 -1.41
C LEU A 54 -3.41 -1.51 -0.31
N LEU A 55 -2.30 -1.98 0.28
CA LEU A 55 -2.34 -2.89 1.42
C LEU A 55 -2.99 -2.23 2.65
N ARG A 56 -2.75 -0.94 2.87
CA ARG A 56 -3.31 -0.14 3.96
C ARG A 56 -4.82 0.12 3.77
N LEU A 57 -5.27 0.24 2.52
CA LEU A 57 -6.68 0.28 2.11
C LEU A 57 -7.36 -1.11 2.05
N GLU A 58 -6.66 -2.16 2.51
CA GLU A 58 -7.15 -3.54 2.55
C GLU A 58 -7.52 -4.13 1.18
N VAL A 59 -6.87 -3.65 0.11
CA VAL A 59 -7.05 -4.21 -1.23
C VAL A 59 -6.50 -5.63 -1.27
N SER A 60 -7.30 -6.58 -1.79
CA SER A 60 -6.89 -7.97 -1.97
C SER A 60 -5.62 -8.09 -2.83
N HIS A 61 -4.74 -9.03 -2.51
CA HIS A 61 -3.49 -9.25 -3.24
C HIS A 61 -3.71 -9.52 -4.74
N GLU A 62 -4.82 -10.17 -5.12
CA GLU A 62 -5.20 -10.46 -6.50
C GLU A 62 -5.54 -9.18 -7.28
N LYS A 63 -6.21 -8.22 -6.64
CA LYS A 63 -6.48 -6.91 -7.24
C LYS A 63 -5.21 -6.09 -7.38
N ILE A 64 -4.34 -6.10 -6.36
CA ILE A 64 -3.04 -5.41 -6.43
C ILE A 64 -2.18 -5.99 -7.56
N ALA A 65 -2.07 -7.31 -7.66
CA ALA A 65 -1.30 -7.95 -8.73
C ALA A 65 -1.82 -7.57 -10.13
N ARG A 66 -3.16 -7.53 -10.30
CA ARG A 66 -3.79 -7.05 -11.55
C ARG A 66 -3.52 -5.58 -11.83
N GLN A 67 -3.57 -4.72 -10.81
CA GLN A 67 -3.30 -3.28 -10.93
C GLN A 67 -1.89 -3.00 -11.47
N PHE A 68 -0.90 -3.78 -11.03
CA PHE A 68 0.49 -3.66 -11.47
C PHE A 68 0.85 -4.57 -12.65
N HIS A 69 -0.14 -5.21 -13.30
CA HIS A 69 0.06 -6.11 -14.43
C HIS A 69 1.11 -7.23 -14.17
N ILE A 70 1.15 -7.74 -12.93
CA ILE A 70 2.07 -8.82 -12.51
C ILE A 70 1.32 -10.05 -12.03
N LEU A 71 2.01 -11.20 -12.06
CA LEU A 71 1.50 -12.43 -11.48
C LEU A 71 1.48 -12.36 -9.95
N LEU A 72 0.54 -13.08 -9.32
CA LEU A 72 0.46 -13.17 -7.86
C LEU A 72 1.74 -13.75 -7.23
N ALA A 73 2.44 -14.66 -7.92
CA ALA A 73 3.73 -15.18 -7.48
C ALA A 73 4.80 -14.07 -7.48
N SER A 74 4.88 -13.26 -8.54
CA SER A 74 5.78 -12.11 -8.61
C SER A 74 5.47 -11.08 -7.52
N PHE A 75 4.19 -10.88 -7.20
CA PHE A 75 3.77 -10.02 -6.11
C PHE A 75 4.28 -10.51 -4.74
N ARG A 76 4.31 -11.83 -4.49
CA ARG A 76 4.92 -12.39 -3.26
C ARG A 76 6.40 -12.03 -3.14
N THR A 77 7.16 -12.17 -4.23
CA THR A 77 8.59 -11.76 -4.28
C THR A 77 8.74 -10.26 -4.02
N ARG A 78 7.84 -9.44 -4.57
CA ARG A 78 7.85 -8.00 -4.35
C ARG A 78 7.59 -7.63 -2.88
N ARG A 79 6.63 -8.28 -2.23
CA ARG A 79 6.38 -8.11 -0.78
C ARG A 79 7.61 -8.48 0.06
N TYR A 80 8.33 -9.55 -0.32
CA TYR A 80 9.59 -9.90 0.35
C TYR A 80 10.64 -8.79 0.22
N ARG A 81 10.79 -8.20 -0.97
CA ARG A 81 11.70 -7.06 -1.19
C ARG A 81 11.29 -5.84 -0.37
N ILE A 82 10.00 -5.51 -0.33
CA ILE A 82 9.46 -4.42 0.51
C ILE A 82 9.81 -4.66 1.97
N LYS A 83 9.60 -5.88 2.49
CA LYS A 83 10.00 -6.24 3.86
C LYS A 83 11.48 -5.96 4.12
N LYS A 84 12.37 -6.37 3.22
CA LYS A 84 13.81 -6.12 3.37
C LYS A 84 14.16 -4.64 3.32
N LYS A 85 13.54 -3.86 2.41
CA LYS A 85 13.72 -2.39 2.35
C LYS A 85 13.26 -1.69 3.63
N MET A 86 12.16 -2.17 4.22
CA MET A 86 11.62 -1.67 5.49
C MET A 86 12.28 -2.29 6.74
N ARG A 87 13.28 -3.17 6.56
CA ARG A 87 13.96 -3.89 7.64
C ARG A 87 13.00 -4.63 8.59
N ILE A 88 11.89 -5.15 8.06
CA ILE A 88 10.90 -5.91 8.81
C ILE A 88 11.43 -7.34 9.02
N GLU A 89 11.51 -7.78 10.27
CA GLU A 89 11.94 -9.13 10.64
C GLU A 89 11.07 -10.22 9.96
N ASP A 90 11.69 -11.36 9.68
CA ASP A 90 11.11 -12.37 8.78
C ASP A 90 9.80 -12.99 9.32
N GLU A 91 9.57 -12.95 10.64
CA GLU A 91 8.33 -13.46 11.29
C GLU A 91 7.10 -12.54 11.10
N TYR A 92 7.28 -11.26 10.77
CA TYR A 92 6.15 -10.35 10.63
C TYR A 92 5.51 -10.41 9.24
N HIS A 93 4.20 -10.69 9.19
CA HIS A 93 3.41 -10.56 7.96
C HIS A 93 3.34 -9.08 7.54
N LEU A 94 3.82 -8.75 6.33
CA LEU A 94 3.87 -7.37 5.82
C LEU A 94 2.54 -6.64 5.97
N THR A 95 1.41 -7.25 5.57
CA THR A 95 0.08 -6.62 5.67
C THR A 95 -0.29 -6.27 7.13
N LYS A 96 0.06 -7.14 8.08
CA LYS A 96 -0.20 -6.92 9.51
C LYS A 96 0.69 -5.80 10.07
N PHE A 97 1.95 -5.74 9.62
CA PHE A 97 2.87 -4.66 9.95
C PHE A 97 2.33 -3.32 9.43
N ILE A 98 2.00 -3.26 8.12
CA ILE A 98 1.46 -2.06 7.49
C ILE A 98 0.21 -1.55 8.20
N ARG A 99 -0.71 -2.43 8.65
CA ARG A 99 -1.90 -2.03 9.43
C ARG A 99 -1.61 -1.36 10.78
N ARG A 100 -0.46 -1.63 11.39
CA ARG A 100 -0.07 -1.08 12.71
C ARG A 100 0.90 0.09 12.60
N LEU A 101 1.40 0.37 11.40
CA LEU A 101 2.35 1.44 11.18
C LEU A 101 1.65 2.80 11.40
N TYR A 102 2.23 3.65 12.25
CA TYR A 102 1.73 4.99 12.60
C TYR A 102 0.33 5.02 13.26
N VAL A 103 -0.10 3.92 13.87
CA VAL A 103 -1.35 3.82 14.64
C VAL A 103 -1.04 3.79 16.13
#